data_AF-A0A7K2Q918-F1
#
_entry.id   AF-A0A7K2Q918-F1
#
_cell.length_a   1.000
_cell.length_b   1.000
_cell.length_c   1.000
_cell.angle_alpha   90.00
_cell.angle_beta   90.00
_cell.angle_gamma   90.00
#
_symmetry.space_group_name_H-M   'P 1'
#
loop_
_entity.id
_entity.type
_entity.pdbx_description
1 polymer ?
#
loop_
_entity_poly.entity_id
_entity_poly.type
_entity_poly.pdbx_seq_one_letter_code
_entity_poly.pdbx_strand_id
1 'polypeptide(L)'
;GVKQWKQRHAAARETDLRGDYQAALPQVIGDKDHKDSSGASFDTVDASLEQAVAHEQKEFTRAARGGLGALGGLMTGSAALAVIAAAAALLGIGRRLSEYR
;
A
#
# COMPACT_ATOMS: atom_id res chain seq x y z
N GLY A 1 25.59 -0.36 6.14
CA GLY A 1 25.09 -1.27 5.09
C GLY A 1 26.20 -2.10 4.49
N VAL A 2 26.52 -1.92 3.20
CA VAL A 2 27.37 -2.86 2.42
C VAL A 2 28.78 -3.06 2.97
N LYS A 3 29.48 -2.00 3.39
CA LYS A 3 30.86 -2.11 3.93
C LYS A 3 30.89 -2.91 5.23
N GLN A 4 29.91 -2.68 6.11
CA GLN A 4 29.77 -3.37 7.39
C GLN A 4 29.35 -4.83 7.18
N TRP A 5 28.43 -5.08 6.24
CA TRP A 5 28.08 -6.43 5.80
C TRP A 5 29.30 -7.21 5.31
N LYS A 6 30.10 -6.61 4.41
CA LYS A 6 31.33 -7.27 3.89
C LYS A 6 32.30 -7.64 5.00
N GLN A 7 32.46 -6.75 5.99
CA GLN A 7 33.36 -6.98 7.13
C GLN A 7 32.85 -8.12 8.03
N ARG A 8 31.55 -8.13 8.37
CA ARG A 8 30.93 -9.19 9.17
C ARG A 8 30.89 -10.54 8.44
N HIS A 9 30.62 -10.51 7.14
CA HIS A 9 30.59 -11.69 6.30
C HIS A 9 31.98 -12.32 6.16
N ALA A 10 33.05 -11.51 6.06
CA ALA A 10 34.42 -12.01 6.04
C ALA A 10 34.79 -12.74 7.34
N ALA A 11 34.42 -12.20 8.51
CA ALA A 11 34.65 -12.85 9.80
C ALA A 11 33.89 -14.18 9.94
N ALA A 12 32.63 -14.22 9.47
CA ALA A 12 31.85 -15.45 9.42
C ALA A 12 32.51 -16.49 8.48
N ARG A 13 33.02 -16.02 7.32
CA ARG A 13 33.69 -16.86 6.33
C ARG A 13 35.00 -17.45 6.85
N GLU A 14 35.78 -16.71 7.63
CA GLU A 14 37.00 -17.25 8.27
C GLU A 14 36.68 -18.35 9.29
N THR A 15 35.55 -18.28 9.96
CA THR A 15 35.09 -19.30 10.91
C THR A 15 34.59 -20.54 10.17
N ASP A 16 33.82 -20.34 9.10
CA ASP A 16 33.35 -21.38 8.17
C ASP A 16 34.54 -22.15 7.54
N LEU A 17 35.57 -21.44 7.08
CA LEU A 17 36.76 -22.04 6.47
C LEU A 17 37.62 -22.87 7.44
N ARG A 18 37.49 -22.66 8.76
CA ARG A 18 38.13 -23.49 9.79
C ARG A 18 37.37 -24.79 10.08
N GLY A 19 36.23 -25.02 9.42
CA GLY A 19 35.36 -26.18 9.62
C GLY A 19 34.43 -26.05 10.82
N ASP A 20 34.41 -24.89 11.49
CA ASP A 20 33.55 -24.62 12.64
C ASP A 20 32.21 -24.02 12.20
N TYR A 21 31.40 -24.88 11.58
CA TYR A 21 30.08 -24.51 11.07
C TYR A 21 29.12 -24.08 12.19
N GLN A 22 29.25 -24.65 13.40
CA GLN A 22 28.39 -24.27 14.53
C GLN A 22 28.67 -22.84 15.00
N ALA A 23 29.93 -22.40 14.99
CA ALA A 23 30.26 -21.02 15.32
C ALA A 23 29.99 -20.03 14.16
N ALA A 24 30.06 -20.47 12.91
CA ALA A 24 29.83 -19.61 11.75
C ALA A 24 28.35 -19.28 11.51
N LEU A 25 27.44 -20.23 11.76
CA LEU A 25 26.00 -20.06 11.53
C LEU A 25 25.39 -18.83 12.25
N PRO A 26 25.59 -18.62 13.57
CA PRO A 26 25.02 -17.47 14.27
C PRO A 26 25.67 -16.14 13.85
N GLN A 27 26.89 -16.14 13.31
CA GLN A 27 27.53 -14.94 12.79
C GLN A 27 26.92 -14.49 11.45
N VAL A 28 26.30 -15.41 10.70
CA VAL A 28 25.61 -15.08 9.44
C VAL A 28 24.15 -14.72 9.69
N ILE A 29 23.42 -15.60 10.39
CA ILE A 29 21.96 -15.49 10.57
C ILE A 29 21.62 -14.53 11.73
N GLY A 30 22.46 -14.50 12.77
CA GLY A 30 22.17 -13.85 14.03
C GLY A 30 21.34 -14.74 14.97
N ASP A 31 21.54 -14.55 16.26
CA ASP A 31 20.75 -15.14 17.33
C ASP A 31 20.64 -14.15 18.51
N LYS A 32 20.20 -14.62 19.68
CA LYS A 32 20.04 -13.75 20.87
C LYS A 32 21.37 -13.13 21.33
N ASP A 33 22.48 -13.83 21.12
CA ASP A 33 23.82 -13.47 21.58
C ASP A 33 24.66 -12.82 20.47
N HIS A 34 24.31 -13.04 19.20
CA HIS A 34 25.02 -12.56 18.01
C HIS A 34 24.21 -11.53 17.23
N LYS A 35 23.87 -10.42 17.88
CA LYS A 35 23.11 -9.31 17.26
C LYS A 35 23.88 -8.57 16.17
N ASP A 36 25.21 -8.67 16.17
CA ASP A 36 26.08 -8.09 15.15
C ASP A 36 26.35 -9.04 13.97
N SER A 37 25.35 -9.82 13.58
CA SER A 37 25.47 -10.75 12.45
C SER A 37 25.58 -10.03 11.11
N SER A 38 26.00 -10.78 10.10
CA SER A 38 25.95 -10.32 8.71
C SER A 38 24.52 -9.99 8.29
N GLY A 39 23.54 -10.80 8.70
CA GLY A 39 22.11 -10.56 8.46
C GLY A 39 21.62 -9.21 9.01
N ALA A 40 22.05 -8.86 10.24
CA ALA A 40 21.70 -7.57 10.87
C ALA A 40 22.17 -6.34 10.07
N SER A 41 23.07 -6.50 9.09
CA SER A 41 23.46 -5.41 8.20
C SER A 41 22.36 -5.02 7.19
N PHE A 42 21.31 -5.84 7.06
CA PHE A 42 20.15 -5.61 6.18
C PHE A 42 18.91 -5.09 6.92
N ASP A 43 18.87 -5.12 8.26
CA ASP A 43 17.71 -4.68 9.05
C ASP A 43 17.29 -3.23 8.72
N THR A 44 18.26 -2.35 8.44
CA THR A 44 17.96 -0.97 8.03
C THR A 44 17.27 -0.90 6.67
N VAL A 45 17.64 -1.77 5.73
CA VAL A 45 17.00 -1.83 4.40
C VAL A 45 15.60 -2.42 4.55
N ASP A 46 15.45 -3.48 5.35
CA ASP A 46 14.17 -4.12 5.63
C ASP A 46 13.19 -3.13 6.26
N ALA A 47 13.62 -2.42 7.31
CA ALA A 47 12.80 -1.38 7.96
C ALA A 47 12.43 -0.24 7.00
N SER A 48 13.33 0.15 6.10
CA SER A 48 13.05 1.19 5.09
C SER A 48 12.03 0.71 4.05
N LEU A 49 12.13 -0.55 3.62
CA LEU A 49 11.18 -1.17 2.69
C LEU A 49 9.80 -1.34 3.34
N GLU A 50 9.74 -1.79 4.59
CA GLU A 50 8.48 -1.91 5.34
C GLU A 50 7.78 -0.55 5.45
N GLN A 51 8.52 0.50 5.80
CA GLN A 51 7.99 1.87 5.85
C GLN A 51 7.50 2.36 4.49
N ALA A 52 8.27 2.12 3.42
CA ALA A 52 7.89 2.50 2.07
C ALA A 52 6.61 1.79 1.61
N VAL A 53 6.52 0.48 1.83
CA VAL A 53 5.34 -0.33 1.50
C VAL A 53 4.11 0.16 2.26
N ALA A 54 4.23 0.40 3.57
CA ALA A 54 3.13 0.91 4.37
C ALA A 54 2.65 2.30 3.89
N HIS A 55 3.59 3.16 3.49
CA HIS A 55 3.28 4.47 2.92
C HIS A 55 2.54 4.33 1.59
N GLU A 56 3.07 3.55 0.64
CA GLU A 56 2.46 3.38 -0.68
C GLU A 56 1.08 2.71 -0.62
N GLN A 57 0.88 1.70 0.24
CA GLN A 57 -0.44 1.09 0.40
C GLN A 57 -1.47 2.08 0.94
N LYS A 58 -1.07 2.97 1.85
CA LYS A 58 -1.94 4.03 2.38
C LYS A 58 -2.30 5.04 1.28
N GLU A 59 -1.34 5.47 0.48
CA GLU A 59 -1.54 6.37 -0.65
C GLU A 59 -2.46 5.75 -1.71
N PHE A 60 -2.21 4.50 -2.08
CA PHE A 60 -3.03 3.74 -3.02
C PHE A 60 -4.47 3.62 -2.53
N THR A 61 -4.66 3.25 -1.26
CA THR A 61 -6.01 3.13 -0.66
C THR A 61 -6.73 4.48 -0.66
N ARG A 62 -6.02 5.58 -0.37
CA ARG A 62 -6.60 6.93 -0.42
C ARG A 62 -7.02 7.30 -1.83
N ALA A 63 -6.15 7.07 -2.82
CA ALA A 63 -6.44 7.35 -4.22
C ALA A 63 -7.63 6.53 -4.74
N ALA A 64 -7.67 5.23 -4.44
CA ALA A 64 -8.77 4.34 -4.82
C ALA A 64 -10.11 4.78 -4.20
N ARG A 65 -10.12 5.15 -2.91
CA ARG A 65 -11.32 5.68 -2.25
C ARG A 65 -11.74 7.05 -2.80
N GLY A 66 -10.78 7.92 -3.12
CA GLY A 66 -11.04 9.20 -3.77
C GLY A 66 -11.71 9.03 -5.13
N GLY A 67 -11.22 8.09 -5.96
CA GLY A 67 -11.82 7.77 -7.25
C GLY A 67 -13.25 7.22 -7.13
N LEU A 68 -13.50 6.33 -6.18
CA LEU A 68 -14.86 5.83 -5.91
C LEU A 68 -15.78 6.93 -5.36
N GLY A 69 -15.26 7.80 -4.49
CA GLY A 69 -16.00 8.96 -3.97
C GLY A 69 -16.44 9.94 -5.05
N ALA A 70 -15.61 10.16 -6.07
CA ALA A 70 -15.96 11.00 -7.23
C ALA A 70 -17.16 10.44 -8.02
N LEU A 71 -17.30 9.11 -8.08
CA LEU A 71 -18.45 8.45 -8.71
C LEU A 71 -19.70 8.43 -7.82
N GLY A 72 -19.54 8.54 -6.49
CA GLY A 72 -20.67 8.58 -5.55
C GLY A 72 -21.62 9.77 -5.79
N GLY A 73 -21.07 10.94 -6.14
CA GLY A 73 -21.88 12.12 -6.47
C GLY A 73 -22.71 11.96 -7.75
N LEU A 74 -22.29 11.08 -8.67
CA LEU A 74 -22.96 10.83 -9.94
C LEU A 74 -24.34 10.21 -9.73
N MET A 75 -24.47 9.27 -8.78
CA MET A 75 -25.74 8.63 -8.47
C MET A 75 -26.75 9.65 -7.94
N THR A 76 -26.35 10.48 -6.98
CA THR A 76 -27.21 11.53 -6.42
C THR A 76 -27.58 12.59 -7.46
N GLY A 77 -26.63 13.03 -8.28
CA GLY A 77 -26.87 14.01 -9.34
C GLY A 77 -27.81 13.49 -10.43
N SER A 78 -27.63 12.24 -10.85
CA SER A 78 -28.52 11.60 -11.85
C SER A 78 -29.94 11.41 -11.32
N ALA A 79 -30.10 11.02 -10.05
CA ALA A 79 -31.41 10.91 -9.41
C ALA A 79 -32.13 12.27 -9.35
N ALA A 80 -31.42 13.34 -8.99
CA ALA A 80 -31.99 14.69 -8.97
C ALA A 80 -32.44 15.13 -10.38
N LEU A 81 -31.62 14.91 -11.41
CA LEU A 81 -31.98 15.21 -12.80
C LEU A 81 -33.19 14.41 -13.27
N ALA A 82 -33.29 13.13 -12.91
CA ALA A 82 -34.43 12.29 -13.25
C ALA A 82 -35.74 12.82 -12.64
N VAL A 83 -35.70 13.26 -11.38
CA VAL A 83 -36.85 13.90 -10.71
C VAL A 83 -37.26 15.19 -11.43
N ILE A 84 -36.29 16.04 -11.79
CA ILE A 84 -36.55 17.27 -12.54
C ILE A 84 -37.17 16.97 -13.91
N ALA A 85 -36.63 15.98 -14.64
CA ALA A 85 -37.14 15.57 -15.94
C ALA A 85 -38.58 15.03 -15.85
N ALA A 86 -38.88 14.22 -14.82
CA ALA A 86 -40.23 13.71 -14.58
C ALA A 86 -41.21 14.84 -14.29
N ALA A 87 -40.86 15.80 -13.43
CA ALA A 87 -41.69 16.96 -13.14
C ALA A 87 -41.95 17.81 -14.40
N ALA A 88 -40.90 18.07 -15.19
CA ALA A 88 -41.03 18.82 -16.44
C ALA A 88 -41.92 18.10 -17.46
N ALA A 89 -41.80 16.78 -17.59
CA ALA A 89 -42.65 15.98 -18.47
C ALA A 89 -44.12 16.02 -18.06
N LEU A 90 -44.41 15.86 -16.76
CA LEU A 90 -45.78 15.93 -16.22
C LEU A 90 -46.41 17.31 -16.46
N LEU A 91 -45.68 18.39 -16.22
CA LEU A 91 -46.16 19.75 -16.47
C LEU A 91 -46.36 20.03 -17.97
N GLY A 92 -45.46 19.55 -18.83
CA GLY A 92 -45.59 19.68 -20.28
C GLY A 92 -46.80 18.95 -20.84
N ILE A 93 -47.02 17.70 -20.41
CA ILE A 93 -48.18 16.89 -20.81
C ILE A 93 -49.48 17.50 -20.26
N GLY A 94 -49.47 17.97 -19.01
CA GLY A 94 -50.63 18.62 -18.37
C GLY A 94 -51.07 19.90 -19.09
N ARG A 95 -50.12 20.70 -19.59
CA ARG A 95 -50.42 21.90 -20.37
C ARG A 95 -51.07 21.57 -21.72
N ARG A 96 -50.68 20.47 -22.37
CA ARG A 96 -51.37 19.98 -23.58
C ARG A 96 -52.78 19.46 -23.30
N LEU A 97 -53.01 18.81 -22.17
CA LEU A 97 -54.34 18.33 -21.78
C LEU A 97 -55.29 19.45 -21.35
N SER A 98 -54.76 20.58 -20.86
CA SER A 98 -55.59 21.74 -20.50
C SER A 98 -56.13 22.51 -21.71
N GLU A 99 -55.61 22.28 -22.92
CA GLU A 99 -56.17 22.85 -24.16
C GLU A 99 -57.41 22.10 -24.67
N TYR A 100 -57.70 20.91 -24.13
CA TYR A 100 -58.85 20.08 -24.55
C TYR A 100 -60.02 20.07 -23.56
N ARG A 101 -59.99 20.95 -22.55
CA ARG A 101 -61.14 21.24 -21.68
C ARG A 101 -61.63 22.64 -21.97
#